data_AF-A0ABD6RYU7-F1
#
_entry.id   AF-A0ABD6RYU7-F1
#
_cell.length_a   1.000
_cell.length_b   1.000
_cell.length_c   1.000
_cell.angle_alpha   90.00
_cell.angle_beta   90.00
_cell.angle_gamma   90.00
#
_symmetry.space_group_name_H-M   'P 1'
#
loop_
_entity.id
_entity.type
_entity.pdbx_description
1 polymer ?
#
loop_
_entity_poly.entity_id
_entity_poly.type
_entity_poly.pdbx_seq_one_letter_code
_entity_poly.pdbx_strand_id
1 'polypeptide(L)'
;MSVLILAEKPPQAKAYSEAFPKFGKKDGYFHVPPCSLLPTGGNITWTIGHLVELNTPEDYKEEWKNGELPKLPILPERSVYKVSPSKRKQFNFVKRLMKEADTLTVAT
;
A
#
# COMPACT_ATOMS: atom_id res chain seq x y z
N MET A 1 -11.04 0.20 18.61
CA MET A 1 -10.73 -0.84 17.61
C MET A 1 -11.15 -0.37 16.23
N SER A 2 -10.36 0.52 15.63
CA SER A 2 -10.49 0.97 14.25
C SER A 2 -10.01 -0.11 13.28
N VAL A 3 -10.82 -0.43 12.26
CA VAL A 3 -10.48 -1.44 11.25
C VAL A 3 -10.04 -0.76 9.95
N LEU A 4 -8.99 -1.30 9.33
CA LEU A 4 -8.55 -0.96 7.98
C LEU A 4 -8.62 -2.19 7.08
N ILE A 5 -9.33 -2.07 5.96
CA ILE A 5 -9.35 -3.07 4.88
C ILE A 5 -8.46 -2.57 3.74
N LEU A 6 -7.48 -3.37 3.32
CA LEU A 6 -6.55 -3.04 2.25
C LEU A 6 -6.82 -3.92 1.01
N ALA A 7 -7.33 -3.32 -0.05
CA ALA A 7 -7.52 -3.96 -1.36
C ALA A 7 -6.30 -3.81 -2.29
N GLU A 8 -6.25 -4.54 -3.40
CA GLU A 8 -5.16 -4.43 -4.39
C GLU A 8 -5.36 -3.27 -5.39
N LYS A 9 -6.60 -2.86 -5.62
CA LYS A 9 -6.93 -1.83 -6.63
C LYS A 9 -8.18 -1.02 -6.27
N PRO A 10 -8.30 0.23 -6.78
CA PRO A 10 -9.44 1.09 -6.47
C PRO A 10 -10.82 0.48 -6.76
N PRO A 11 -11.05 -0.24 -7.88
CA PRO A 11 -12.35 -0.88 -8.13
C PRO A 11 -12.73 -1.93 -7.10
N GLN A 12 -11.75 -2.68 -6.59
CA GLN A 12 -11.96 -3.70 -5.56
C GLN A 12 -12.33 -3.06 -4.22
N ALA A 13 -11.62 -2.01 -3.81
CA ALA A 13 -11.98 -1.24 -2.62
C ALA A 13 -13.38 -0.61 -2.74
N LYS A 14 -13.77 -0.16 -3.94
CA LYS A 14 -15.13 0.34 -4.19
C LYS A 14 -16.17 -0.77 -3.99
N ALA A 15 -15.95 -1.95 -4.56
CA ALA A 15 -16.84 -3.09 -4.39
C ALA A 15 -17.00 -3.48 -2.91
N TYR A 16 -15.91 -3.46 -2.14
CA TYR A 16 -15.97 -3.67 -0.69
C TYR A 16 -16.79 -2.59 0.02
N SER A 17 -16.64 -1.32 -0.35
CA SER A 17 -17.40 -0.22 0.26
C SER A 17 -18.90 -0.31 -0.03
N GLU A 18 -19.29 -0.79 -1.21
CA GLU A 18 -20.68 -0.93 -1.63
C GLU A 18 -21.43 -2.05 -0.88
N ALA A 19 -20.72 -2.97 -0.22
CA ALA A 19 -21.32 -3.97 0.66
C ALA A 19 -21.80 -3.39 2.01
N PHE A 20 -21.37 -2.17 2.36
CA PHE A 20 -21.80 -1.52 3.60
C PHE A 20 -23.01 -0.61 3.37
N PRO A 21 -23.92 -0.47 4.36
CA PRO A 21 -25.12 0.37 4.21
C PRO A 21 -24.82 1.84 3.91
N LYS A 22 -23.69 2.35 4.41
CA LYS A 22 -23.22 3.72 4.19
C LYS A 22 -21.71 3.71 4.08
N PHE A 23 -21.17 4.52 3.17
CA PHE A 23 -19.75 4.79 3.07
C PHE A 23 -19.51 6.19 2.51
N GLY A 24 -18.39 6.81 2.88
CA GLY A 24 -17.97 8.12 2.42
C GLY A 24 -16.68 8.02 1.61
N LYS A 25 -16.66 8.61 0.41
CA LYS A 25 -15.44 8.68 -0.40
C LYS A 25 -14.49 9.75 0.14
N LYS A 26 -13.21 9.42 0.28
CA LYS A 26 -12.10 10.33 0.57
C LYS A 26 -11.02 10.17 -0.49
N ASP A 27 -9.99 11.02 -0.44
CA ASP A 27 -8.83 10.89 -1.31
C ASP A 27 -8.00 9.67 -0.88
N GLY A 28 -7.96 8.63 -1.73
CA GLY A 28 -7.17 7.40 -1.51
C GLY A 28 -7.81 6.33 -0.61
N TYR A 29 -9.02 6.54 -0.08
CA TYR A 29 -9.74 5.56 0.74
C TYR A 29 -11.24 5.86 0.84
N PHE A 30 -12.01 4.92 1.37
CA PHE A 30 -13.40 5.08 1.80
C PHE A 30 -13.48 4.99 3.33
N HIS A 31 -14.33 5.82 3.92
CA HIS A 31 -14.69 5.73 5.33
C HIS A 31 -16.03 5.02 5.49
N VAL A 32 -16.09 4.04 6.38
CA VAL A 32 -17.30 3.30 6.73
C VAL A 32 -17.68 3.66 8.17
N PRO A 33 -18.80 4.35 8.41
CA PRO A 33 -19.27 4.62 9.77
C PRO A 33 -19.68 3.32 10.48
N PRO A 34 -19.75 3.33 11.82
CA PRO A 34 -20.30 2.24 12.62
C PRO A 34 -21.60 1.65 12.05
N CYS A 35 -21.64 0.33 11.91
CA CYS A 35 -22.83 -0.42 11.47
C CYS A 35 -22.81 -1.84 12.04
N SER A 36 -23.86 -2.63 11.78
CA SER A 36 -23.98 -4.01 12.29
C SER A 36 -22.83 -4.93 11.88
N LEU A 37 -22.26 -4.73 10.69
CA LEU A 37 -21.12 -5.51 10.17
C LEU A 37 -19.76 -4.99 10.67
N LEU A 38 -19.70 -3.71 11.04
CA LEU A 38 -18.47 -3.04 11.49
C LEU A 38 -18.81 -2.08 12.64
N PRO A 39 -18.98 -2.59 13.88
CA PRO A 39 -19.54 -1.82 15.00
C PRO A 39 -18.73 -0.58 15.39
N THR A 40 -17.44 -0.57 15.12
CA THR A 40 -16.53 0.54 15.40
C THR A 40 -16.29 1.44 14.19
N GLY A 41 -16.86 1.10 13.04
CA GLY A 41 -16.51 1.70 11.76
C GLY A 41 -15.08 1.37 11.33
N GLY A 42 -14.65 1.98 10.24
CA GLY A 42 -13.32 1.74 9.70
C GLY A 42 -13.07 2.45 8.40
N ASN A 43 -11.94 2.11 7.78
CA ASN A 43 -11.52 2.64 6.50
C ASN A 43 -11.23 1.49 5.52
N ILE A 44 -11.49 1.72 4.24
CA ILE A 44 -11.16 0.82 3.15
C ILE A 44 -10.23 1.56 2.20
N THR A 45 -9.00 1.11 2.05
CA THR A 45 -8.03 1.69 1.12
C THR A 45 -7.57 0.65 0.11
N TRP A 46 -6.70 1.04 -0.81
CA TRP A 46 -6.21 0.17 -1.87
C TRP A 46 -4.73 0.42 -2.14
N THR A 47 -4.06 -0.59 -2.68
CA THR A 47 -2.80 -0.44 -3.38
C THR A 47 -3.05 -0.11 -4.86
N ILE A 48 -1.99 0.10 -5.63
CA ILE A 48 -2.04 0.29 -7.09
C ILE A 48 -1.02 -0.69 -7.66
N GLY A 49 -1.34 -1.98 -7.55
CA GLY A 49 -0.34 -3.05 -7.59
C GLY A 49 0.70 -2.86 -6.47
N HIS A 50 1.96 -3.22 -6.71
CA HIS A 50 3.01 -3.02 -5.72
C HIS A 50 3.28 -1.52 -5.45
N LEU A 51 3.16 -1.08 -4.20
CA LEU A 51 3.47 0.30 -3.79
C LEU A 51 4.97 0.55 -3.63
N VAL A 52 5.73 -0.53 -3.49
CA VAL A 52 7.19 -0.53 -3.33
C VAL A 52 7.80 -1.44 -4.37
N GLU A 53 9.04 -1.15 -4.74
CA GLU A 53 9.85 -1.92 -5.67
C GLU A 53 11.22 -2.18 -5.04
N LEU A 54 11.89 -3.23 -5.50
CA LEU A 54 13.27 -3.48 -5.10
C LEU A 54 14.16 -2.34 -5.60
N ASN A 55 15.14 -1.98 -4.79
CA ASN A 55 16.25 -1.16 -5.23
C ASN A 55 16.94 -1.80 -6.44
N THR A 56 17.32 -0.99 -7.42
CA THR A 56 18.19 -1.40 -8.52
C THR A 56 19.62 -1.54 -8.00
N PRO A 57 20.53 -2.24 -8.72
CA PRO A 57 21.93 -2.32 -8.32
C PRO A 57 22.57 -0.96 -8.01
N GLU A 58 22.25 0.05 -8.82
CA GLU A 58 22.76 1.42 -8.67
C GLU A 58 22.30 2.08 -7.36
N ASP A 59 21.10 1.74 -6.86
CA ASP A 59 20.61 2.23 -5.57
C ASP A 59 21.37 1.61 -4.37
N TYR A 60 22.06 0.48 -4.56
CA TYR A 60 22.91 -0.12 -3.52
C TYR A 60 24.32 0.47 -3.56
N LYS A 61 24.90 0.56 -4.76
CA LYS A 61 26.23 1.14 -4.97
C LYS A 61 26.30 1.83 -6.33
N GLU A 62 26.73 3.10 -6.34
CA GLU A 62 26.94 3.86 -7.58
C GLU A 62 27.95 3.19 -8.53
N GLU A 63 28.92 2.44 -7.99
CA GLU A 63 29.88 1.62 -8.79
C GLU A 63 29.22 0.51 -9.62
N TRP A 64 27.94 0.18 -9.38
CA TRP A 64 27.17 -0.79 -10.16
C TRP A 64 26.34 -0.16 -11.27
N LYS A 65 26.52 1.15 -11.50
CA LYS A 65 25.91 1.91 -12.60
C LYS A 65 26.60 1.60 -13.92
N ASN A 66 25.80 1.28 -14.94
CA ASN A 66 26.22 0.75 -16.24
C ASN A 66 27.47 1.41 -16.84
N GLY A 67 28.45 0.58 -17.22
CA GLY A 67 29.63 0.94 -18.01
C GLY A 67 30.54 -0.26 -18.28
N GLU A 68 30.75 -1.09 -17.26
CA GLU A 68 31.28 -2.44 -17.37
C GLU A 68 30.23 -3.39 -16.76
N LEU A 69 30.09 -4.61 -17.27
CA LEU A 69 29.23 -5.61 -16.65
C LEU A 69 29.61 -5.71 -15.16
N PRO A 70 28.76 -5.28 -14.21
CA PRO A 70 29.06 -5.46 -12.79
C PRO A 70 29.29 -6.96 -12.57
N LYS A 71 30.30 -7.33 -11.76
CA LYS A 71 30.67 -8.74 -11.52
C LYS A 71 29.41 -9.54 -11.17
N LEU A 72 28.90 -10.29 -12.13
CA LEU A 72 27.69 -11.08 -11.96
C LEU A 72 28.04 -12.37 -11.19
N PRO A 73 27.14 -12.84 -10.31
CA PRO A 73 25.86 -12.22 -9.95
C PRO A 73 26.00 -11.08 -8.94
N ILE A 74 25.13 -10.07 -9.04
CA ILE A 74 25.00 -9.03 -8.00
C ILE A 74 24.12 -9.58 -6.88
N LEU A 75 24.69 -9.71 -5.69
CA LEU A 75 24.01 -10.24 -4.51
C LEU A 75 24.07 -9.21 -3.37
N PRO A 76 23.02 -8.40 -3.18
CA PRO A 76 22.98 -7.47 -2.04
C PRO A 76 22.83 -8.25 -0.73
N GLU A 77 23.50 -7.79 0.34
CA GLU A 77 23.41 -8.41 1.68
C GLU A 77 21.99 -8.38 2.25
N ARG A 78 21.21 -7.34 1.90
CA ARG A 78 19.81 -7.17 2.27
C ARG A 78 19.01 -6.62 1.11
N SER A 79 17.81 -7.13 0.92
CA SER A 79 16.84 -6.53 0.01
C SER A 79 16.33 -5.22 0.59
N VAL A 80 16.62 -4.12 -0.11
CA VAL A 80 16.08 -2.80 0.20
C VAL A 80 14.99 -2.46 -0.80
N TYR A 81 13.92 -1.86 -0.31
CA TYR A 81 12.78 -1.45 -1.13
C TYR A 81 12.63 0.07 -1.12
N LYS A 82 12.24 0.62 -2.26
CA LYS A 82 11.86 2.02 -2.40
C LYS A 82 10.40 2.15 -2.80
N VAL A 83 9.78 3.27 -2.43
CA VAL A 83 8.41 3.58 -2.85
C VAL A 83 8.44 4.00 -4.32
N SER A 84 7.66 3.33 -5.17
CA SER A 84 7.58 3.71 -6.58
C SER A 84 7.15 5.20 -6.70
N PRO A 85 7.88 6.05 -7.45
CA PRO A 85 7.65 7.50 -7.44
C PRO A 85 6.20 7.91 -7.74
N SER A 86 5.58 7.26 -8.73
CA SER A 86 4.19 7.51 -9.15
C SER A 86 3.15 7.11 -8.11
N LYS A 87 3.51 6.27 -7.13
CA LYS A 87 2.60 5.70 -6.13
C LYS A 87 2.78 6.32 -4.74
N ARG A 88 3.68 7.29 -4.58
CA ARG A 88 4.04 7.87 -3.29
C ARG A 88 2.87 8.49 -2.54
N LYS A 89 1.93 9.12 -3.26
CA LYS A 89 0.71 9.67 -2.67
C LYS A 89 -0.14 8.58 -2.02
N GLN A 90 -0.42 7.50 -2.74
CA GLN A 90 -1.22 6.38 -2.23
C GLN A 90 -0.49 5.65 -1.10
N PHE A 91 0.82 5.44 -1.23
CA PHE A 91 1.65 4.87 -0.16
C PHE A 91 1.52 5.67 1.14
N ASN A 92 1.53 7.01 1.07
CA ASN A 92 1.38 7.84 2.26
C ASN A 92 -0.01 7.71 2.90
N PHE A 93 -1.08 7.56 2.11
CA PHE A 93 -2.42 7.26 2.65
C PHE A 93 -2.46 5.91 3.36
N VAL A 94 -1.97 4.85 2.71
CA VAL A 94 -1.93 3.50 3.27
C VAL A 94 -1.10 3.50 4.56
N LYS A 95 0.11 4.09 4.54
CA LYS A 95 0.99 4.21 5.71
C LYS A 95 0.33 4.93 6.86
N ARG A 96 -0.38 6.03 6.61
CA ARG A 96 -1.09 6.77 7.65
C ARG A 96 -2.21 5.92 8.25
N LEU A 97 -3.07 5.37 7.40
CA LEU A 97 -4.22 4.57 7.85
C LEU A 97 -3.78 3.31 8.62
N MET A 98 -2.70 2.65 8.20
CA MET A 98 -2.14 1.50 8.91
C MET A 98 -1.65 1.86 10.32
N LYS A 99 -1.15 3.08 10.54
CA LYS A 99 -0.74 3.56 11.87
C LYS A 99 -1.92 3.95 12.76
N GLU A 100 -3.03 4.34 12.16
CA GLU A 100 -4.27 4.75 12.86
C GLU A 100 -5.19 3.56 13.16
N ALA A 101 -4.98 2.43 12.48
CA ALA A 101 -5.81 1.23 12.61
C ALA A 101 -5.33 0.33 13.74
N ASP A 102 -6.27 -0.13 14.57
CA ASP A 102 -6.04 -1.18 15.55
C ASP A 102 -6.01 -2.57 14.89
N THR A 103 -6.68 -2.72 13.73
CA THR A 103 -6.76 -3.99 13.01
C THR A 103 -6.65 -3.78 11.51
N LEU A 104 -5.76 -4.52 10.87
CA LEU A 104 -5.56 -4.52 9.44
C LEU A 104 -6.04 -5.84 8.83
N THR A 105 -6.90 -5.76 7.83
CA THR A 105 -7.29 -6.89 6.97
C THR A 105 -6.68 -6.69 5.60
N VAL A 106 -5.78 -7.60 5.20
CA VAL A 106 -5.19 -7.61 3.86
C VAL A 106 -6.09 -8.45 2.95
N ALA A 107 -6.71 -7.79 1.96
CA ALA A 107 -7.70 -8.35 1.05
C ALA A 107 -7.34 -8.01 -0.42
N THR A 108 -6.06 -8.15 -0.73
CA THR A 108 -5.48 -8.01 -2.08
C THR A 108 -5.89 -9.19 -2.95
#